data_AF-A0A9E5FKE5-F1
#
_entry.id   AF-A0A9E5FKE5-F1
#
_cell.length_a   1.000
_cell.length_b   1.000
_cell.length_c   1.000
_cell.angle_alpha   90.00
_cell.angle_beta   90.00
_cell.angle_gamma   90.00
#
_symmetry.space_group_name_H-M   'P 1'
#
loop_
_entity.id
_entity.type
_entity.pdbx_description
1 polymer ?
#
loop_
_entity_poly.entity_id
_entity_poly.type
_entity_poly.pdbx_seq_one_letter_code
_entity_poly.pdbx_strand_id
1 'polypeptide(L)' 'GACATPGRVFKGVRMAGRMGGVKQTTQNLHVQAVDVEKGIILIKGAIPGPTGSVVLLRTAAKGA' A
#
# COMPACT_ATOMS: atom_id res chain seq x y z
N GLY A 1 2.82 -27.46 13.90
CA GLY A 1 4.07 -27.55 14.67
C GLY A 1 4.99 -28.53 13.98
N ALA A 2 6.31 -28.40 14.18
CA ALA A 2 7.26 -29.41 13.74
C ALA A 2 7.52 -30.37 14.90
N CYS A 3 7.34 -31.67 14.70
CA CYS A 3 7.84 -32.67 15.63
C CYS A 3 9.36 -32.86 15.45
N ALA A 4 10.01 -33.29 16.53
CA ALA A 4 11.46 -33.53 16.71
C ALA A 4 12.39 -32.34 16.47
N THR A 5 12.54 -31.82 15.24
CA THR A 5 13.48 -30.70 14.93
C THR A 5 12.91 -29.88 13.77
N PRO A 6 12.72 -28.55 13.85
CA PRO A 6 13.23 -27.59 14.86
C PRO A 6 12.31 -27.31 16.06
N GLY A 7 11.21 -28.04 16.26
CA GLY A 7 10.40 -28.01 17.50
C GLY A 7 9.81 -26.65 17.89
N ARG A 8 9.89 -25.64 17.03
CA ARG A 8 9.48 -24.26 17.31
C ARG A 8 8.81 -23.63 16.10
N VAL A 9 8.07 -22.54 16.34
CA VAL A 9 7.53 -21.70 15.27
C VAL A 9 8.65 -20.83 14.71
N PHE A 10 8.78 -20.76 13.38
CA PHE A 10 9.76 -19.89 12.75
C PHE A 10 9.40 -18.40 12.94
N LYS A 11 10.42 -17.55 13.08
CA LYS A 11 10.19 -16.09 13.13
C LYS A 11 9.59 -15.64 11.79
N GLY A 12 8.53 -14.84 11.87
CA GLY A 12 7.80 -14.35 10.67
C GLY A 12 6.70 -15.28 10.15
N VAL A 13 6.41 -16.40 10.83
CA VAL A 13 5.21 -17.19 10.52
C VAL A 13 3.97 -16.30 10.68
N ARG A 14 3.13 -16.29 9.65
CA ARG A 14 1.89 -15.51 9.63
C ARG A 14 0.93 -16.09 10.68
N MET A 15 0.59 -15.29 11.67
CA MET A 15 -0.35 -15.59 12.75
C MET A 15 -1.27 -14.38 12.95
N ALA A 16 -2.29 -14.51 13.81
CA ALA A 16 -3.17 -13.41 14.16
C ALA A 16 -2.39 -12.21 14.72
N GLY A 17 -2.85 -11.00 14.41
CA GLY A 17 -2.24 -9.74 14.82
C GLY A 17 -3.00 -8.55 14.27
N ARG A 18 -2.53 -7.33 14.55
CA ARG A 18 -3.13 -6.11 14.02
C ARG A 18 -2.91 -6.03 12.51
N MET A 19 -4.00 -5.93 11.76
CA MET A 19 -3.97 -5.71 10.31
C MET A 19 -4.17 -4.21 10.01
N GLY A 20 -3.44 -3.68 9.02
CA GLY A 20 -3.54 -2.29 8.60
C GLY A 20 -2.79 -1.30 9.51
N GLY A 21 -3.04 0.00 9.33
CA GLY A 21 -2.26 1.06 9.99
C GLY A 21 -0.80 1.12 9.56
N VAL A 22 -0.47 0.47 8.44
CA VAL A 22 0.87 0.42 7.85
C VAL A 22 0.91 1.27 6.59
N LYS A 23 2.07 1.85 6.30
CA LYS A 23 2.30 2.59 5.06
C LYS A 23 2.28 1.62 3.87
N GLN A 24 1.34 1.82 2.95
CA GLN A 24 1.22 1.05 1.72
C GLN A 24 1.39 1.97 0.52
N THR A 25 1.98 1.45 -0.55
CA THR A 25 2.20 2.19 -1.80
C THR A 25 1.60 1.40 -2.95
N THR A 26 0.52 1.90 -3.54
CA THR A 26 0.00 1.40 -4.81
C THR A 26 0.86 1.95 -5.94
N GLN A 27 1.46 1.07 -6.74
CA GLN A 27 2.35 1.44 -7.84
C GLN A 27 1.58 1.50 -9.16
N ASN A 28 2.12 2.22 -10.15
CA ASN A 28 1.64 2.26 -11.54
C ASN A 28 0.18 2.71 -11.72
N LEU A 29 -0.24 3.72 -10.96
CA LEU A 29 -1.54 4.36 -11.18
C LEU A 29 -1.43 5.42 -12.28
N HIS A 30 -2.46 5.50 -13.12
CA HIS A 30 -2.53 6.51 -14.18
C HIS A 30 -3.16 7.80 -13.68
N VAL A 31 -2.52 8.93 -13.99
CA VAL A 31 -3.11 10.26 -13.81
C VAL A 31 -4.02 10.51 -15.01
N GLN A 32 -5.33 10.62 -14.76
CA GLN A 32 -6.33 10.80 -15.81
C GLN A 32 -6.50 12.27 -16.17
N ALA A 33 -6.51 13.16 -15.18
CA ALA A 33 -6.61 14.60 -15.40
C ALA A 33 -6.00 15.37 -14.23
N VAL A 34 -5.55 16.59 -14.51
CA VAL A 34 -5.06 17.54 -13.51
C VAL A 34 -5.85 18.83 -13.72
N ASP A 35 -6.57 19.25 -12.70
CA ASP A 35 -7.27 20.53 -12.68
C ASP A 35 -6.47 21.48 -11.78
N VAL A 36 -5.73 22.38 -12.41
CA VAL A 36 -4.83 23.32 -11.73
C VAL A 36 -5.62 24.42 -11.03
N GLU A 37 -6.79 24.79 -11.56
CA GLU A 37 -7.64 25.85 -11.00
C GLU A 37 -8.24 25.43 -9.66
N LYS A 38 -8.64 24.16 -9.55
CA LYS A 38 -9.17 23.59 -8.29
C LYS A 38 -8.09 22.97 -7.41
N GLY A 39 -6.86 22.81 -7.91
CA GLY A 39 -5.77 22.11 -7.22
C GLY A 39 -6.04 20.61 -7.04
N ILE A 40 -6.76 19.98 -7.98
CA ILE A 40 -7.20 18.58 -7.88
C ILE A 40 -6.46 17.72 -8.90
N ILE A 41 -6.08 16.51 -8.48
CA ILE A 41 -5.51 15.48 -9.35
C ILE A 41 -6.45 14.28 -9.39
N LEU A 42 -6.87 13.89 -10.59
CA LEU A 42 -7.70 12.71 -10.84
C LEU A 42 -6.80 11.52 -11.14
N ILE A 43 -6.81 10.54 -10.24
CA ILE A 43 -6.02 9.31 -10.35
C ILE A 43 -6.98 8.15 -10.62
N LYS A 44 -6.69 7.38 -11.66
CA LYS A 44 -7.43 6.17 -11.98
C LYS A 44 -6.97 5.03 -11.08
N GLY A 45 -7.82 4.63 -10.12
CA GLY A 45 -7.61 3.44 -9.28
C GLY A 45 -7.87 3.69 -7.80
N ALA A 46 -7.41 2.74 -6.98
CA ALA A 46 -7.60 2.79 -5.53
C ALA A 46 -6.38 3.40 -4.82
N ILE A 47 -6.64 4.38 -3.97
CA ILE A 47 -5.65 5.03 -3.11
C ILE A 47 -5.68 4.37 -1.73
N PRO A 48 -4.53 4.04 -1.13
CA PRO A 48 -4.48 3.45 0.20
C PRO A 48 -4.87 4.48 1.27
N GLY A 49 -5.71 4.06 2.21
CA GLY A 49 -6.14 4.89 3.35
C GLY A 49 -7.58 5.42 3.20
N PRO A 50 -8.12 6.03 4.26
CA PRO A 50 -9.45 6.64 4.24
C PRO A 50 -9.44 7.97 3.47
N THR A 51 -10.64 8.42 3.08
CA THR A 51 -10.85 9.74 2.46
C THR A 51 -10.37 10.85 3.42
N GLY A 52 -9.61 11.81 2.89
CA GLY A 52 -9.02 12.90 3.68
C GLY A 52 -7.68 12.56 4.35
N SER A 53 -7.14 11.35 4.14
CA SER A 53 -5.79 11.02 4.59
C SER A 53 -4.71 11.72 3.76
N VAL A 54 -3.56 11.97 4.38
CA VAL A 54 -2.40 12.52 3.70
C VAL A 54 -1.74 11.42 2.86
N VAL A 55 -1.59 11.69 1.57
CA VAL A 55 -0.99 10.77 0.60
C VAL A 55 0.27 11.39 -0.01
N LEU A 56 1.23 10.53 -0.36
CA LEU A 56 2.46 10.95 -1.02
C LEU A 56 2.44 10.46 -2.46
N LEU A 57 2.47 11.40 -3.41
CA LEU A 57 2.62 11.13 -4.83
C LEU A 57 4.09 11.14 -5.21
N ARG A 58 4.52 10.13 -5.98
CA ARG A 58 5.89 10.00 -6.50
C ARG A 58 5.81 9.52 -7.94
N THR A 59 6.81 9.88 -8.74
CA THR A 59 7.04 9.26 -10.05
C THR A 59 7.14 7.75 -9.92
N ALA A 60 6.51 7.04 -10.85
CA ALA A 60 6.48 5.58 -10.85
C ALA A 60 7.89 5.02 -11.10
N ALA A 61 8.29 4.03 -10.31
CA ALA A 61 9.58 3.35 -10.49
C ALA A 61 9.54 2.26 -11.57
N LYS A 62 8.34 1.83 -11.97
CA LYS A 62 8.12 0.84 -13.03
C LYS A 62 7.37 1.52 -14.17
N GLY A 63 7.69 1.14 -15.40
CA GLY A 63 6.88 1.50 -16.56
C GLY A 63 5.44 1.00 -16.38
N ALA A 64 4.49 1.78 -16.88
CA ALA A 64 3.09 1.38 -16.98
C ALA A 64 2.90 0.49 -18.22
#